data_AF-A0A1W6B3V1-F1
#
_entry.id   AF-A0A1W6B3V1-F1
#
_cell.length_a   1.000
_cell.length_b   1.000
_cell.length_c   1.000
_cell.angle_alpha   90.00
_cell.angle_beta   90.00
_cell.angle_gamma   90.00
#
_symmetry.space_group_name_H-M   'P 1'
#
loop_
_entity.id
_entity.type
_entity.pdbx_description
1 polymer ?
#
loop_
_entity_poly.entity_id
_entity_poly.type
_entity_poly.pdbx_seq_one_letter_code
_entity_poly.pdbx_strand_id
1 'polypeptide(L)' 'MANNFINSQRLWLDYRKSYCETIAAPEENTHAYGEAQARCQINMNQRRIDEINMLYHPELDNR' A
#
# COMPACT_ATOMS: atom_id res chain seq x y z
N MET A 1 -4.15 -18.68 9.19
CA MET A 1 -4.59 -17.57 8.31
C MET A 1 -3.99 -16.23 8.72
N ALA A 2 -4.04 -15.83 10.00
CA ALA A 2 -3.45 -14.57 10.47
C ALA A 2 -1.98 -14.34 10.08
N ASN A 3 -1.09 -15.34 10.23
CA ASN A 3 0.32 -15.19 9.86
C ASN A 3 0.54 -14.94 8.36
N ASN A 4 -0.26 -15.56 7.49
CA ASN A 4 -0.16 -15.34 6.04
C ASN A 4 -0.63 -13.93 5.67
N PHE A 5 -1.69 -13.44 6.32
CA PHE A 5 -2.15 -12.06 6.15
C PHE A 5 -1.10 -11.05 6.61
N ILE A 6 -0.52 -11.24 7.81
CA ILE A 6 0.55 -10.39 8.33
C ILE A 6 1.75 -10.36 7.39
N ASN A 7 2.17 -11.52 6.88
CA ASN A 7 3.27 -11.60 5.92
C ASN A 7 2.95 -10.90 4.60
N SER A 8 1.74 -11.10 4.06
CA SER A 8 1.26 -10.40 2.87
C SER A 8 1.26 -8.88 3.08
N GLN A 9 0.81 -8.41 4.24
CA GLN A 9 0.78 -6.99 4.56
C GLN A 9 2.18 -6.39 4.66
N ARG A 10 3.16 -7.13 5.22
CA ARG A 10 4.56 -6.70 5.23
C ARG A 10 5.13 -6.56 3.82
N LEU A 11 4.96 -7.60 2.98
CA LEU A 11 5.43 -7.58 1.60
C LEU A 11 4.79 -6.44 0.80
N TRP A 12 3.50 -6.17 1.05
CA TRP A 12 2.79 -5.07 0.44
C TRP A 12 3.36 -3.69 0.85
N LEU A 13 3.74 -3.52 2.12
CA LEU A 13 4.37 -2.27 2.59
C LEU A 13 5.73 -2.02 1.91
N ASP A 14 6.53 -3.07 1.77
CA ASP A 14 7.83 -3.01 1.08
C ASP A 14 7.63 -2.65 -0.40
N TYR A 15 6.70 -3.33 -1.08
CA TYR A 15 6.33 -3.04 -2.46
C TYR A 15 5.85 -1.59 -2.64
N ARG A 16 4.92 -1.13 -1.79
CA ARG A 16 4.39 0.24 -1.84
C ARG A 16 5.52 1.27 -1.74
N LYS A 17 6.48 1.05 -0.84
CA LYS A 17 7.61 1.96 -0.65
C LYS A 17 8.43 2.07 -1.95
N SER A 18 8.92 0.95 -2.46
CA SER A 18 9.77 0.94 -3.67
C SER A 18 9.02 1.45 -4.92
N TYR A 19 7.73 1.14 -5.04
CA TYR A 19 6.90 1.64 -6.12
C TYR A 19 6.77 3.18 -6.05
N CYS A 20 6.47 3.74 -4.89
CA CYS A 20 6.32 5.18 -4.73
C CYS A 20 7.63 5.95 -4.87
N GLU A 21 8.77 5.37 -4.49
CA GLU A 21 10.10 5.91 -4.80
C GLU A 21 10.30 5.99 -6.33
N THR A 22 9.96 4.92 -7.06
CA THR A 22 10.06 4.88 -8.53
C THR A 22 9.16 5.91 -9.20
N ILE A 23 7.91 6.07 -8.74
CA ILE A 23 6.97 7.06 -9.27
C ILE A 23 7.43 8.49 -9.00
N ALA A 24 8.09 8.75 -7.87
CA ALA A 24 8.59 10.06 -7.51
C ALA A 24 9.96 10.39 -8.12
N ALA A 25 10.69 9.39 -8.64
CA ALA A 25 12.03 9.57 -9.22
C ALA A 25 12.13 10.69 -10.28
N PRO A 26 11.14 10.92 -11.17
CA PRO A 26 11.20 12.05 -12.11
C PRO A 26 11.28 13.42 -11.45
N GLU A 27 10.77 13.54 -10.22
CA GLU A 27 10.77 14.76 -9.42
C GLU A 27 11.93 14.81 -8.42
N GLU A 28 12.86 13.85 -8.47
CA GLU A 28 13.99 13.77 -7.55
C GLU A 28 14.82 15.07 -7.59
N ASN A 29 15.21 15.56 -6.41
CA ASN A 29 15.89 16.86 -6.20
C ASN A 29 15.05 18.12 -6.52
N THR A 30 13.75 17.97 -6.77
CA THR A 30 12.81 19.10 -6.84
C THR A 30 11.99 19.23 -5.56
N HIS A 31 11.30 20.37 -5.40
CA HIS A 31 10.34 20.56 -4.32
C HIS A 31 9.11 19.63 -4.44
N ALA A 32 8.83 19.08 -5.63
CA ALA A 32 7.68 18.23 -5.90
C ALA A 32 7.88 16.77 -5.46
N TYR A 33 9.11 16.35 -5.14
CA TYR A 33 9.42 14.96 -4.77
C TYR A 33 8.59 14.45 -3.58
N GLY A 34 8.50 15.26 -2.52
CA GLY A 34 7.73 14.91 -1.33
C GLY A 34 6.23 14.80 -1.61
N GLU A 35 5.70 15.68 -2.44
CA GLU A 35 4.29 15.66 -2.87
C GLU A 35 4.00 14.42 -3.73
N ALA A 36 4.87 14.11 -4.69
CA ALA A 36 4.74 12.94 -5.56
C ALA A 36 4.75 11.63 -4.76
N GLN A 37 5.66 11.50 -3.79
CA GLN A 37 5.68 10.36 -2.87
C GLN A 37 4.40 10.27 -2.02
N ALA A 38 3.99 11.36 -1.39
CA ALA A 38 2.82 11.39 -0.52
C ALA A 38 1.54 11.01 -1.30
N ARG A 39 1.35 11.59 -2.49
CA ARG A 39 0.24 11.28 -3.38
C ARG A 39 0.22 9.79 -3.77
N CYS A 40 1.37 9.23 -4.12
CA CYS A 40 1.47 7.80 -4.41
C CYS A 40 1.07 6.95 -3.20
N GLN A 41 1.62 7.25 -2.02
CA GLN A 41 1.33 6.49 -0.81
C GLN A 41 -0.15 6.54 -0.42
N ILE A 42 -0.80 7.71 -0.52
CA ILE A 42 -2.24 7.87 -0.24
C ILE A 42 -3.07 6.98 -1.18
N ASN A 43 -2.81 7.04 -2.48
CA ASN A 43 -3.55 6.26 -3.47
C ASN A 43 -3.36 4.76 -3.28
N MET A 44 -2.13 4.33 -2.99
CA MET A 44 -1.82 2.92 -2.74
C MET A 44 -2.49 2.43 -1.45
N ASN A 45 -2.48 3.24 -0.38
CA ASN A 45 -3.15 2.89 0.87
C ASN A 45 -4.66 2.72 0.67
N GLN A 46 -5.30 3.61 -0.09
CA GLN A 46 -6.73 3.49 -0.39
C GLN A 46 -7.02 2.16 -1.11
N ARG A 47 -6.27 1.84 -2.16
CA ARG A 47 -6.43 0.56 -2.88
C ARG A 47 -6.29 -0.65 -1.97
N ARG A 48 -5.32 -0.63 -1.05
CA ARG A 48 -5.12 -1.75 -0.13
C ARG A 48 -6.23 -1.90 0.89
N ILE A 49 -6.80 -0.80 1.37
CA ILE A 49 -7.98 -0.84 2.23
C ILE A 49 -9.15 -1.48 1.46
N ASP A 50 -9.35 -1.08 0.21
CA ASP A 50 -10.42 -1.63 -0.63
C ASP A 50 -10.21 -3.16 -0.86
N GLU A 51 -8.99 -3.59 -1.16
CA GLU A 51 -8.62 -5.02 -1.25
C GLU A 51 -8.90 -5.79 0.03
N ILE A 52 -8.49 -5.25 1.19
CA ILE A 52 -8.71 -5.89 2.49
C ILE A 52 -10.21 -6.01 2.78
N ASN A 53 -11.00 -4.99 2.47
CA ASN A 53 -12.45 -5.01 2.66
C ASN A 53 -13.15 -6.00 1.72
N MET A 54 -12.60 -6.25 0.52
CA MET A 54 -13.12 -7.29 -0.37
C MET A 54 -12.78 -8.70 0.13
N LEU A 55 -11.63 -8.88 0.78
CA LEU A 55 -11.18 -10.19 1.28
C LEU A 55 -11.76 -10.52 2.66
N TYR A 56 -12.03 -9.51 3.48
CA TYR A 56 -12.60 -9.69 4.81
C TYR A 56 -14.12 -9.86 4.70
N HIS A 57 -14.56 -11.10 4.92
CA HIS A 57 -15.98 -11.44 4.98
C HIS A 57 -16.32 -11.82 6.42
N PRO A 58 -16.85 -10.88 7.23
CA PRO A 58 -17.11 -11.13 8.66
C PRO A 58 -18.08 -12.31 8.91
N GLU A 59 -18.83 -12.75 7.91
CA GLU A 59 -19.74 -13.90 7.96
C GLU A 59 -19.05 -15.25 7.71
N LEU A 60 -17.87 -15.24 7.08
CA LEU A 60 -17.05 -16.42 6.76
C LEU A 60 -15.86 -16.56 7.70
N ASP A 61 -15.30 -15.45 8.18
CA ASP A 61 -14.04 -15.43 8.94
C ASP A 61 -14.21 -15.53 10.48
N ASN A 62 -15.45 -15.51 10.98
CA ASN A 62 -15.79 -15.66 12.42
C ASN A 62 -16.26 -17.07 12.82
N ARG A 63 -16.03 -18.09 11.97
CA ARG A 63 -16.40 -19.49 12.26
C ARG A 63 -15.21 -20.35 12.66
#